data_AF-A0A841K8F5-F1
#
_entry.id   AF-A0A841K8F5-F1
#
_cell.length_a   1.000
_cell.length_b   1.000
_cell.length_c   1.000
_cell.angle_alpha   90.00
_cell.angle_beta   90.00
_cell.angle_gamma   90.00
#
_symmetry.space_group_name_H-M   'P 1'
#
loop_
_entity.id
_entity.type
_entity.pdbx_description
1 polymer ?
#
loop_
_entity_poly.entity_id
_entity_poly.type
_entity_poly.pdbx_seq_one_letter_code
_entity_poly.pdbx_strand_id
1 'polypeptide(L)'
;MAHRYEPMKDPRRAGKHICAAIDFLSELGLGQVEVVKRKHLHLSWAWGARRLSIVLPCTPKNMDDATTLARQRIRKAIREACA
;
A
#
# COMPACT_ATOMS: atom_id res chain seq x y z
N MET A 1 -20.12 -8.85 13.56
CA MET A 1 -19.02 -8.39 14.44
C MET A 1 -17.98 -7.68 13.59
N ALA A 2 -17.87 -6.34 13.70
CA ALA A 2 -16.87 -5.58 12.98
C ALA A 2 -15.53 -5.70 13.73
N HIS A 3 -14.69 -6.66 13.35
CA HIS A 3 -13.29 -6.60 13.77
C HIS A 3 -12.71 -5.30 13.19
N ARG A 4 -12.53 -4.29 14.06
CA ARG A 4 -11.86 -3.04 13.74
C ARG A 4 -10.38 -3.38 13.61
N TYR A 5 -9.94 -3.71 12.40
CA TYR A 5 -8.53 -3.98 12.13
C TYR A 5 -7.77 -2.67 12.25
N GLU A 6 -6.81 -2.62 13.18
CA GLU A 6 -6.01 -1.42 13.45
C GLU A 6 -4.90 -1.26 12.41
N PRO A 7 -4.55 -0.02 12.05
CA PRO A 7 -3.34 0.27 11.29
C PRO A 7 -2.10 -0.29 12.00
N MET A 8 -1.18 -0.83 11.21
CA MET A 8 0.12 -1.27 11.70
C MET A 8 0.90 -0.06 12.22
N LYS A 9 1.39 -0.16 13.46
CA LYS A 9 2.27 0.87 14.07
C LYS A 9 3.56 1.05 13.28
N ASP A 10 4.11 -0.04 12.74
CA ASP A 10 5.29 -0.04 11.88
C ASP A 10 5.01 -0.83 10.59
N PRO A 11 4.52 -0.16 9.53
CA PRO A 11 4.22 -0.80 8.25
C PRO A 11 5.43 -1.43 7.56
N ARG A 12 6.64 -0.91 7.79
CA ARG A 12 7.87 -1.37 7.13
C ARG A 12 8.23 -2.80 7.55
N ARG A 13 7.77 -3.25 8.72
CA ARG A 13 7.89 -4.65 9.17
C ARG A 13 7.04 -5.65 8.39
N ALA A 14 6.09 -5.19 7.57
CA ALA A 14 5.24 -6.08 6.79
C ALA A 14 5.99 -6.78 5.63
N GLY A 15 7.12 -6.23 5.18
CA GLY A 15 7.99 -6.85 4.18
C GLY A 15 8.57 -5.85 3.17
N LYS A 16 9.59 -6.28 2.40
CA LYS A 16 10.31 -5.42 1.45
C LYS A 16 9.41 -4.78 0.40
N HIS A 17 8.42 -5.52 -0.10
CA HIS A 17 7.44 -5.00 -1.06
C HIS A 17 6.57 -3.86 -0.47
N ILE A 18 6.34 -3.85 0.85
CA ILE A 18 5.66 -2.74 1.53
C ILE A 18 6.60 -1.55 1.72
N CYS A 19 7.86 -1.77 2.11
CA CYS A 19 8.86 -0.71 2.15
C CYS A 19 8.96 -0.02 0.79
N ALA A 20 9.12 -0.79 -0.29
CA ALA A 20 9.22 -0.25 -1.63
C ALA A 20 7.95 0.48 -2.11
N ALA A 21 6.77 0.06 -1.64
CA ALA A 21 5.52 0.76 -1.89
C ALA A 21 5.45 2.11 -1.15
N ILE A 22 5.86 2.13 0.12
CA ILE A 22 5.91 3.34 0.94
C ILE A 22 6.95 4.32 0.40
N ASP A 23 8.15 3.83 0.05
CA ASP A 23 9.22 4.65 -0.51
C ASP A 23 8.79 5.23 -1.86
N PHE A 24 8.14 4.45 -2.72
CA PHE A 24 7.59 4.94 -3.99
C PHE A 24 6.50 6.00 -3.80
N LEU A 25 5.61 5.83 -2.81
CA LEU A 25 4.62 6.87 -2.47
C LEU A 25 5.30 8.14 -1.94
N SER A 26 6.33 7.98 -1.11
CA SER A 26 7.12 9.10 -0.59
C SER A 26 7.85 9.87 -1.70
N GLU A 27 8.40 9.18 -2.70
CA GLU A 27 9.02 9.79 -3.89
C GLU A 27 8.01 10.65 -4.69
N LEU A 28 6.73 10.28 -4.64
CA LEU A 28 5.64 11.05 -5.24
C LEU A 28 5.11 12.18 -4.34
N GLY A 29 5.71 12.41 -3.18
CA GLY A 29 5.27 13.41 -2.20
C GLY A 29 4.10 12.97 -1.32
N LEU A 30 3.77 11.67 -1.30
CA LEU A 30 2.64 11.11 -0.55
C LEU A 30 3.16 10.47 0.75
N GLY A 31 3.11 11.23 1.86
CA GLY A 31 3.72 10.83 3.13
C GLY A 31 2.84 10.07 4.12
N GLN A 32 1.52 10.20 4.05
CA GLN A 32 0.61 9.50 4.98
C GLN A 32 0.13 8.19 4.39
N VAL A 33 0.83 7.10 4.73
CA VAL A 33 0.49 5.74 4.31
C VAL A 33 0.06 4.93 5.53
N GLU A 34 -1.16 4.41 5.49
CA GLU A 34 -1.67 3.44 6.47
C GLU A 34 -1.66 2.05 5.88
N VAL A 35 -1.18 1.08 6.67
CA VAL A 35 -1.18 -0.33 6.31
C VAL A 35 -2.00 -1.12 7.30
N VAL A 36 -2.96 -1.89 6.82
CA VAL A 36 -3.78 -2.79 7.63
C VAL A 36 -3.55 -4.21 7.16
N LYS A 37 -3.11 -5.08 8.08
CA LYS A 37 -2.91 -6.51 7.80
C LYS A 37 -4.16 -7.31 8.17
N ARG A 38 -4.76 -7.97 7.18
CA ARG A 38 -5.86 -8.94 7.33
C ARG A 38 -5.45 -10.26 6.70
N LYS A 39 -6.30 -10.83 5.83
CA LYS A 39 -5.90 -11.88 4.87
C LYS A 39 -4.88 -11.36 3.85
N HIS A 40 -4.91 -10.06 3.57
CA HIS A 40 -4.01 -9.34 2.68
C HIS A 40 -3.50 -8.06 3.38
N LEU A 41 -2.48 -7.43 2.82
CA LEU A 41 -1.98 -6.12 3.23
C LEU A 41 -2.75 -5.05 2.45
N HIS A 42 -3.52 -4.24 3.16
CA HIS A 42 -4.22 -3.10 2.59
C HIS A 42 -3.40 -1.85 2.83
N LEU A 43 -2.92 -1.22 1.76
CA LEU A 43 -2.20 0.06 1.80
C LEU A 43 -3.17 1.15 1.41
N SER A 44 -3.26 2.23 2.18
CA SER A 44 -4.07 3.39 1.85
C SER A 44 -3.33 4.69 2.11
N TRP A 45 -3.59 5.71 1.30
CA TRP A 45 -2.95 7.02 1.40
C TRP A 45 -3.88 8.14 0.92
N ALA A 46 -3.57 9.37 1.34
CA ALA A 46 -4.30 10.56 0.91
C ALA A 46 -3.90 10.98 -0.52
N TRP A 47 -4.87 11.40 -1.32
CA TRP A 47 -4.69 11.96 -2.65
C TRP A 47 -5.68 13.11 -2.87
N GLY A 48 -5.24 14.33 -2.61
CA GLY A 48 -6.12 15.51 -2.54
C GLY A 48 -7.23 15.30 -1.51
N ALA A 49 -8.50 15.50 -1.92
CA ALA A 49 -9.68 15.25 -1.08
C ALA A 49 -10.10 13.77 -1.01
N ARG A 50 -9.41 12.87 -1.71
CA ARG A 50 -9.74 11.44 -1.81
C ARG A 50 -8.74 10.60 -1.02
N ARG A 51 -9.15 9.38 -0.70
CA ARG A 51 -8.26 8.35 -0.17
C ARG A 51 -8.14 7.22 -1.19
N LEU A 52 -6.92 6.88 -1.57
CA LEU A 52 -6.64 5.76 -2.46
C LEU A 52 -6.19 4.55 -1.66
N SER A 53 -6.38 3.36 -2.21
CA SER A 53 -5.91 2.13 -1.59
C SER A 53 -5.55 1.05 -2.59
N ILE A 54 -4.62 0.18 -2.20
CA ILE A 54 -4.28 -1.03 -2.93
C ILE A 54 -4.21 -2.22 -1.98
N VAL A 55 -4.28 -3.42 -2.55
CA VAL A 55 -4.18 -4.68 -1.82
C VAL A 55 -2.96 -5.45 -2.31
N LEU A 56 -2.17 -5.96 -1.38
CA LEU A 56 -0.96 -6.74 -1.61
C LEU A 56 -1.00 -8.07 -0.83
N PRO A 57 -0.37 -9.14 -1.33
CA PRO A 57 -0.28 -10.39 -0.61
C PRO A 57 0.59 -10.25 0.65
N CYS A 58 0.19 -10.86 1.77
CA CYS A 58 1.00 -10.88 3.00
C CYS A 58 2.33 -11.63 2.81
N THR A 59 2.32 -12.67 1.99
CA THR A 59 3.45 -13.57 1.73
C THR A 59 3.53 -13.82 0.23
N PRO A 60 4.25 -12.98 -0.52
CA PRO A 60 4.45 -13.20 -1.95
C PRO A 60 5.37 -14.39 -2.21
N LYS A 61 5.13 -15.11 -3.32
CA LYS A 61 6.01 -16.21 -3.77
C LYS A 61 7.38 -15.70 -4.23
N ASN A 62 7.42 -14.51 -4.83
CA ASN A 62 8.62 -13.82 -5.27
C ASN A 62 8.55 -12.34 -4.83
N MET A 63 9.60 -11.85 -4.18
CA MET A 63 9.64 -10.51 -3.61
C MET A 63 9.83 -9.40 -4.66
N ASP A 64 10.56 -9.67 -5.74
CA ASP A 64 10.81 -8.69 -6.81
C ASP A 64 9.54 -8.46 -7.62
N ASP A 65 8.81 -9.53 -7.91
CA ASP A 65 7.49 -9.48 -8.54
C ASP A 65 6.50 -8.72 -7.65
N ALA A 66 6.52 -8.95 -6.34
CA ALA A 66 5.64 -8.25 -5.40
C ALA A 66 5.91 -6.75 -5.33
N THR A 67 7.19 -6.37 -5.38
CA THR A 67 7.61 -4.97 -5.42
C THR A 67 7.15 -4.30 -6.72
N THR A 68 7.34 -4.97 -7.86
CA THR A 68 6.88 -4.50 -9.17
C THR A 68 5.36 -4.36 -9.19
N LEU A 69 4.64 -5.36 -8.68
CA LEU A 69 3.18 -5.37 -8.57
C LEU A 69 2.68 -4.20 -7.70
N ALA A 70 3.34 -3.92 -6.58
CA ALA A 70 2.98 -2.80 -5.71
C ALA A 70 3.07 -1.47 -6.44
N ARG A 71 4.18 -1.20 -7.13
CA ARG A 71 4.36 0.02 -7.95
C ARG A 71 3.32 0.12 -9.05
N GLN A 72 3.05 -0.96 -9.76
CA GLN A 72 2.04 -0.99 -10.82
C GLN A 72 0.64 -0.69 -10.28
N ARG A 73 0.26 -1.26 -9.13
CA ARG A 73 -1.05 -1.00 -8.51
C ARG A 73 -1.18 0.44 -8.02
N ILE A 74 -0.12 1.01 -7.44
CA ILE A 74 -0.12 2.43 -7.04
C ILE A 74 -0.33 3.33 -8.26
N ARG A 75 0.44 3.12 -9.34
CA ARG A 75 0.29 3.90 -10.58
C ARG A 75 -1.11 3.78 -11.16
N LYS A 76 -1.67 2.56 -11.17
CA LYS A 76 -3.03 2.32 -11.63
C LYS A 76 -4.05 3.09 -10.79
N ALA A 77 -3.97 3.00 -9.46
CA ALA A 77 -4.89 3.69 -8.55
C ALA A 77 -4.82 5.22 -8.70
N ILE A 78 -3.62 5.78 -8.88
CA ILE A 78 -3.45 7.22 -9.13
C ILE A 78 -4.05 7.60 -10.49
N ARG A 79 -3.78 6.83 -11.54
CA ARG A 79 -4.34 7.09 -12.88
C ARG A 79 -5.87 7.07 -12.87
N GLU A 80 -6.47 6.09 -12.20
CA GLU A 80 -7.93 6.00 -12.03
C GLU A 80 -8.51 7.13 -11.19
N ALA A 81 -7.71 7.74 -10.31
CA ALA A 81 -8.14 8.88 -9.50
C ALA A 81 -8.05 10.23 -10.24
N CYS A 82 -7.21 10.31 -11.28
CA CYS A 82 -7.04 11.48 -12.14
C CYS A 82 -7.95 11.48 -13.37
N ALA A 83 -8.51 10.33 -13.74
CA ALA A 83 -9.52 10.19 -14.80
C ALA A 83 -10.89 10.63 -14.28
#